data_AF-A0A453RMC3-F1
#
_entry.id   AF-A0A453RMC3-F1
#
_cell.length_a   1.000
_cell.length_b   1.000
_cell.length_c   1.000
_cell.angle_alpha   90.00
_cell.angle_beta   90.00
_cell.angle_gamma   90.00
#
_symmetry.space_group_name_H-M   'P 1'
#
loop_
_entity.id
_entity.type
_entity.pdbx_description
1 polymer ?
#
loop_
_entity_poly.entity_id
_entity_poly.type
_entity_poly.pdbx_seq_one_letter_code
_entity_poly.pdbx_strand_id
1 'polypeptide(L)'
;MKKGEVALVTIPPEYAYGSTESKQDAVVPPNSTVIYEVELVSFVKDKESWDLNNSEKIEAAGTKKEEGNALFKSGKYARASKRYEKAAKFIDYDTSFSEDEKKQSKQLKITCNLNNAACKLKLKDYKQAEKLCTKVLELDSQNVKALYRRAQAYTQLADLELAEVDIKKALEIDPENRDVKLTYKTLKEKIKEINKKDAKFYSNMFSKMTKPSAEESKA
;
A
#
# COMPACT_ATOMS: atom_id res chain seq x y z
N MET A 1 2.15 31.12 4.65
CA MET A 1 2.65 31.78 5.87
C MET A 1 4.15 31.97 5.76
N LYS A 2 4.66 33.13 6.18
CA LYS A 2 6.08 33.48 6.32
C LYS A 2 6.56 33.14 7.74
N LYS A 3 7.87 33.01 7.95
CA LYS A 3 8.43 32.78 9.30
C LYS A 3 8.02 33.93 10.23
N GLY A 4 7.46 33.60 11.39
CA GLY A 4 6.92 34.54 12.38
C GLY A 4 5.52 35.08 12.06
N GLU A 5 4.89 34.63 10.98
CA GLU A 5 3.52 35.04 10.65
C GLU A 5 2.51 34.35 11.56
N VAL A 6 1.62 35.13 12.15
CA VAL A 6 0.40 34.66 12.83
C VAL A 6 -0.78 34.89 11.91
N ALA A 7 -1.59 33.86 11.68
CA ALA A 7 -2.77 33.95 10.82
C ALA A 7 -3.95 33.17 11.42
N LEU A 8 -5.16 33.70 11.21
CA LEU A 8 -6.40 32.99 11.46
C LEU A 8 -6.80 32.24 10.19
N VAL A 9 -6.85 30.91 10.28
CA VAL A 9 -7.18 30.02 9.17
C VAL A 9 -8.57 29.45 9.41
N THR A 10 -9.51 29.79 8.53
CA THR A 10 -10.86 29.18 8.51
C THR A 10 -10.83 27.94 7.63
N ILE A 11 -11.15 26.79 8.21
CA ILE A 11 -11.06 25.48 7.55
C ILE A 11 -12.48 24.90 7.42
N PRO A 12 -13.02 24.82 6.20
CA PRO A 12 -14.29 24.16 5.93
C PRO A 12 -14.28 22.69 6.36
N PRO A 13 -15.46 22.07 6.59
CA PRO A 13 -15.54 20.73 7.15
C PRO A 13 -14.81 19.66 6.33
N GLU A 14 -14.81 19.78 5.00
CA GLU A 14 -14.13 18.87 4.07
C GLU A 14 -12.60 18.83 4.24
N TYR A 15 -12.01 19.87 4.82
CA TYR A 15 -10.56 19.97 5.09
C TYR A 15 -10.23 19.89 6.60
N ALA A 16 -11.25 19.89 7.47
CA ALA A 16 -11.13 19.78 8.92
C ALA A 16 -11.39 18.35 9.41
N TYR A 17 -12.53 18.11 10.07
CA TYR A 17 -12.90 16.82 10.69
C TYR A 17 -13.96 16.03 9.91
N GLY A 18 -14.44 16.58 8.80
CA GLY A 18 -15.39 15.91 7.90
C GLY A 18 -16.71 15.57 8.58
N SER A 19 -17.31 14.46 8.13
CA SER A 19 -18.60 13.95 8.63
C SER A 19 -18.49 13.16 9.93
N THR A 20 -17.32 13.15 10.58
CA THR A 20 -17.08 12.39 11.81
C THR A 20 -16.78 13.29 12.98
N GLU A 21 -17.29 12.92 14.15
CA GLU A 21 -16.96 13.61 15.41
C GLU A 21 -15.50 13.34 15.77
N SER A 22 -14.76 14.41 16.06
CA SER A 22 -13.39 14.29 16.56
C SER A 22 -13.37 14.34 18.08
N LYS A 23 -12.60 13.44 18.70
CA LYS A 23 -12.36 13.39 20.16
C LYS A 23 -10.88 13.46 20.53
N GLN A 24 -10.02 13.94 19.63
CA GLN A 24 -8.58 13.93 19.87
C GLN A 24 -8.17 14.96 20.93
N ASP A 25 -8.42 16.25 20.68
CA ASP A 25 -8.03 17.34 21.59
C ASP A 25 -9.22 18.19 22.05
N ALA A 26 -10.29 18.25 21.25
CA ALA A 26 -11.56 18.88 21.58
C ALA A 26 -12.69 18.12 20.87
N VAL A 27 -13.88 18.09 21.48
CA VAL A 27 -15.07 17.50 20.84
C VAL A 27 -15.55 18.44 19.73
N VAL A 28 -15.27 18.07 18.48
CA VAL A 28 -15.71 18.83 17.31
C VAL A 28 -16.84 18.07 16.62
N PRO A 29 -18.06 18.64 16.54
CA PRO A 29 -19.20 18.00 15.90
C PRO A 29 -18.95 17.72 14.40
N PRO A 30 -19.63 16.71 13.82
CA PRO A 30 -19.62 16.47 12.38
C PRO A 30 -19.97 17.73 11.56
N ASN A 31 -19.33 17.87 10.39
CA ASN A 31 -19.58 18.95 9.43
C ASN A 31 -19.37 20.37 9.98
N SER A 32 -18.49 20.54 10.98
CA SER A 32 -18.15 21.85 11.56
C SER A 32 -17.04 22.56 10.79
N THR A 33 -17.22 23.86 10.53
CA THR A 33 -16.13 24.75 10.11
C THR A 33 -15.33 25.14 11.34
N VAL A 34 -14.01 25.01 11.29
CA VAL A 34 -13.12 25.33 12.43
C VAL A 34 -12.22 26.51 12.09
N ILE A 35 -11.88 27.31 13.09
CA ILE A 35 -10.95 28.43 12.96
C ILE A 35 -9.73 28.12 13.82
N TYR A 36 -8.55 28.10 13.19
CA TYR A 36 -7.28 27.96 13.88
C TYR A 36 -6.52 29.28 13.87
N GLU A 37 -6.01 29.68 15.02
CA GLU A 37 -4.91 30.63 15.10
C GLU A 37 -3.59 29.86 14.96
N VAL A 38 -2.85 30.15 13.90
CA VAL A 38 -1.60 29.45 13.56
C VAL A 38 -0.46 30.44 13.56
N GLU A 39 0.62 30.13 14.27
CA GLU A 39 1.89 30.84 14.19
C GLU A 39 2.93 29.97 13.48
N LEU A 40 3.53 30.48 12.40
CA LEU A 40 4.64 29.80 11.72
C LEU A 40 5.98 30.15 12.39
N VAL A 41 6.27 29.52 13.52
CA VAL A 41 7.49 29.78 14.33
C VAL A 41 8.77 29.56 13.51
N SER A 42 8.88 28.42 12.84
CA SER A 42 9.99 28.12 11.94
C SER A 42 9.62 27.06 10.93
N PHE A 43 10.33 27.03 9.81
CA PHE A 43 10.24 25.98 8.82
C PHE A 43 11.61 25.76 8.16
N VAL A 44 11.84 24.55 7.70
CA VAL A 44 12.95 24.23 6.80
C VAL A 44 12.33 23.97 5.44
N LYS A 45 12.74 24.73 4.42
CA LYS A 45 12.32 24.47 3.05
C LYS A 45 13.03 23.19 2.61
N ASP A 46 12.27 22.14 2.29
CA ASP A 46 12.84 20.96 1.64
C ASP A 46 13.52 21.44 0.35
N LYS A 47 14.81 21.11 0.16
CA LYS A 47 15.50 21.35 -1.12
C LYS A 47 14.81 20.54 -2.21
N GLU A 48 14.63 21.14 -3.38
CA GLU A 48 14.05 20.44 -4.51
C GLU A 48 15.06 19.43 -5.07
N SER A 49 14.58 18.38 -5.75
CA SER A 49 15.44 17.27 -6.17
C SER A 49 16.59 17.70 -7.10
N TRP A 50 16.42 18.79 -7.87
CA TRP A 50 17.46 19.32 -8.74
C TRP A 50 18.52 20.18 -8.00
N ASP A 51 18.22 20.66 -6.79
CA ASP A 51 19.15 21.45 -5.96
C ASP A 51 20.08 20.57 -5.13
N LEU A 52 19.87 19.25 -5.14
CA LEU A 52 20.60 18.26 -4.35
C LEU A 52 21.68 17.57 -5.19
N ASN A 53 22.87 17.41 -4.61
CA ASN A 53 23.86 16.48 -5.14
C ASN A 53 23.43 15.02 -4.86
N ASN A 54 24.12 14.04 -5.47
CA ASN A 54 23.74 12.63 -5.37
C ASN A 54 23.72 12.11 -3.92
N SER A 55 24.72 12.48 -3.12
CA SER A 55 24.81 12.09 -1.72
C SER A 55 23.66 12.67 -0.89
N GLU A 56 23.36 13.96 -1.08
CA GLU A 56 22.23 14.62 -0.40
C GLU A 56 20.88 14.03 -0.83
N LYS A 57 20.73 13.59 -2.09
CA LYS A 57 19.51 12.89 -2.55
C LYS A 57 19.29 11.58 -1.79
N ILE A 58 20.35 10.79 -1.63
CA ILE A 58 20.30 9.51 -0.91
C ILE A 58 20.00 9.76 0.58
N GLU A 59 20.64 10.75 1.18
CA GLU A 59 20.39 11.14 2.57
C GLU A 59 18.94 11.62 2.78
N ALA A 60 18.46 12.53 1.93
CA ALA A 60 17.09 13.04 1.99
C ALA A 60 16.06 11.91 1.83
N ALA A 61 16.30 10.97 0.92
CA ALA A 61 15.46 9.77 0.80
C ALA A 61 15.49 8.92 2.08
N GLY A 62 16.64 8.77 2.71
CA GLY A 62 16.81 8.11 4.01
C GLY A 62 15.97 8.77 5.10
N THR A 63 16.04 10.10 5.22
CA THR A 63 15.24 10.86 6.19
C THR A 63 13.74 10.68 5.95
N LYS A 64 13.27 10.80 4.70
CA LYS A 64 11.84 10.60 4.38
C LYS A 64 11.38 9.17 4.65
N LYS A 65 12.24 8.17 4.43
CA LYS A 65 11.94 6.78 4.82
C LYS A 65 11.74 6.67 6.34
N GLU A 66 12.59 7.28 7.17
CA GLU A 66 12.43 7.25 8.62
C GLU A 66 11.19 8.02 9.12
N GLU A 67 10.86 9.17 8.51
CA GLU A 67 9.58 9.86 8.75
C GLU A 67 8.40 8.93 8.46
N GLY A 68 8.47 8.18 7.34
CA GLY A 68 7.50 7.16 6.97
C GLY A 68 7.39 6.03 7.99
N ASN A 69 8.51 5.54 8.52
CA ASN A 69 8.56 4.50 9.54
C ASN A 69 7.87 4.96 10.83
N ALA A 70 8.13 6.19 11.29
CA ALA A 70 7.49 6.76 12.47
C ALA A 70 5.97 6.91 12.29
N LEU A 71 5.52 7.37 11.13
CA LEU A 71 4.09 7.48 10.80
C LEU A 71 3.42 6.11 10.69
N PHE A 72 4.13 5.10 10.17
CA PHE A 72 3.62 3.73 10.08
C PHE A 72 3.40 3.14 11.47
N LYS A 73 4.36 3.31 12.38
CA LYS A 73 4.26 2.87 13.78
C LYS A 73 3.09 3.52 14.52
N SER A 74 2.77 4.77 14.20
CA SER A 74 1.61 5.50 14.77
C SER A 74 0.28 5.23 14.04
N GLY A 75 0.23 4.23 13.13
CA GLY A 75 -1.00 3.86 12.41
C GLY A 75 -1.43 4.84 11.32
N LYS A 76 -0.66 5.91 11.06
CA LYS A 76 -0.98 6.95 10.07
C LYS A 76 -0.53 6.51 8.66
N TYR A 77 -1.07 5.40 8.17
CA TYR A 77 -0.61 4.74 6.94
C TYR A 77 -0.67 5.61 5.69
N ALA A 78 -1.71 6.44 5.53
CA ALA A 78 -1.82 7.35 4.39
C ALA A 78 -0.70 8.42 4.38
N ARG A 79 -0.34 8.94 5.56
CA ARG A 79 0.76 9.90 5.70
C ARG A 79 2.11 9.21 5.50
N ALA A 80 2.28 8.01 6.06
CA ALA A 80 3.48 7.18 5.88
C ALA A 80 3.74 6.89 4.39
N SER A 81 2.69 6.47 3.66
CA SER A 81 2.73 6.21 2.22
C SER A 81 3.29 7.41 1.43
N LYS A 82 2.80 8.63 1.71
CA LYS A 82 3.31 9.86 1.08
C LYS A 82 4.80 10.11 1.36
N ARG A 83 5.30 9.75 2.55
CA ARG A 83 6.72 9.91 2.89
C ARG A 83 7.59 8.93 2.09
N TYR A 84 7.19 7.66 1.99
CA TYR A 84 7.92 6.67 1.19
C TYR A 84 7.90 7.01 -0.32
N GLU A 85 6.78 7.52 -0.84
CA GLU A 85 6.71 8.02 -2.22
C GLU A 85 7.68 9.18 -2.44
N LYS A 86 7.77 10.12 -1.48
CA LYS A 86 8.74 11.21 -1.55
C LYS A 86 10.18 10.70 -1.48
N ALA A 87 10.47 9.72 -0.63
CA ALA A 87 11.78 9.07 -0.55
C ALA A 87 12.19 8.45 -1.88
N ALA A 88 11.29 7.67 -2.51
CA ALA A 88 11.56 7.03 -3.80
C ALA A 88 11.80 8.06 -4.91
N LYS A 89 11.07 9.18 -4.91
CA LYS A 89 11.25 10.26 -5.91
C LYS A 89 12.64 10.89 -5.89
N PHE A 90 13.25 11.07 -4.72
CA PHE A 90 14.59 11.66 -4.61
C PHE A 90 15.67 10.82 -5.31
N ILE A 91 15.45 9.50 -5.41
CA ILE A 91 16.43 8.55 -5.91
C ILE A 91 15.99 7.88 -7.21
N ASP A 92 14.87 8.30 -7.82
CA ASP A 92 14.29 7.63 -8.99
C ASP A 92 15.26 7.65 -10.18
N TYR A 93 15.81 8.83 -10.47
CA TYR A 93 16.81 9.06 -11.53
C TYR A 93 18.24 8.93 -10.99
N ASP A 94 18.87 7.78 -11.24
CA ASP A 94 20.22 7.42 -10.77
C ASP A 94 21.29 7.45 -11.88
N THR A 95 21.00 8.09 -13.02
CA THR A 95 21.91 8.15 -14.19
C THR A 95 23.26 8.79 -13.87
N SER A 96 23.29 9.71 -12.90
CA SER A 96 24.50 10.42 -12.47
C SER A 96 25.18 9.77 -11.27
N PHE A 97 24.65 8.67 -10.73
CA PHE A 97 25.17 8.04 -9.52
C PHE A 97 26.39 7.19 -9.84
N SER A 98 27.37 7.20 -8.95
CA SER A 98 28.45 6.21 -8.93
C SER A 98 27.89 4.81 -8.65
N GLU A 99 28.68 3.75 -8.91
CA GLU A 99 28.22 2.38 -8.69
C GLU A 99 27.84 2.08 -7.23
N ASP A 100 28.56 2.67 -6.27
CA ASP A 100 28.22 2.50 -4.85
C ASP A 100 26.97 3.28 -4.44
N GLU A 101 26.78 4.49 -4.98
CA GLU A 101 25.54 5.26 -4.82
C GLU A 101 24.34 4.56 -5.45
N LYS A 102 24.51 3.91 -6.61
CA LYS A 102 23.46 3.08 -7.23
C LYS A 102 23.08 1.90 -6.36
N LYS A 103 24.05 1.22 -5.72
CA LYS A 103 23.76 0.13 -4.78
C LYS A 103 22.96 0.62 -3.57
N GLN A 104 23.37 1.75 -2.98
CA GLN A 104 22.65 2.37 -1.86
C GLN A 104 21.24 2.79 -2.25
N SER A 105 21.11 3.49 -3.39
CA SER A 105 19.84 3.90 -3.98
C SER A 105 18.92 2.70 -4.22
N LYS A 106 19.44 1.62 -4.82
CA LYS A 106 18.69 0.38 -5.07
C LYS A 106 18.13 -0.22 -3.78
N GLN A 107 18.96 -0.36 -2.73
CA GLN A 107 18.50 -0.88 -1.43
C GLN A 107 17.43 0.02 -0.80
N LEU A 108 17.59 1.33 -0.95
CA LEU A 108 16.64 2.30 -0.44
C LEU A 108 15.31 2.28 -1.22
N LYS A 109 15.35 2.14 -2.55
CA LYS A 109 14.19 1.93 -3.43
C LYS A 109 13.43 0.67 -3.01
N ILE A 110 14.11 -0.46 -2.81
CA ILE A 110 13.51 -1.72 -2.35
C ILE A 110 12.79 -1.50 -1.02
N THR A 111 13.48 -0.92 -0.04
CA THR A 111 12.92 -0.71 1.31
C THR A 111 11.71 0.23 1.30
N CYS A 112 11.79 1.35 0.57
CA CYS A 112 10.70 2.33 0.49
C CYS A 112 9.48 1.74 -0.22
N ASN A 113 9.66 1.04 -1.34
CA ASN A 113 8.55 0.41 -2.06
C ASN A 113 7.90 -0.71 -1.24
N LEU A 114 8.70 -1.53 -0.54
CA LEU A 114 8.19 -2.54 0.38
C LEU A 114 7.34 -1.91 1.49
N ASN A 115 7.86 -0.89 2.18
CA ASN A 115 7.14 -0.26 3.28
C ASN A 115 5.89 0.49 2.79
N ASN A 116 5.95 1.09 1.59
CA ASN A 116 4.78 1.69 0.96
C ASN A 116 3.73 0.62 0.61
N ALA A 117 4.12 -0.54 0.06
CA ALA A 117 3.21 -1.65 -0.20
C ALA A 117 2.52 -2.13 1.08
N ALA A 118 3.22 -2.19 2.20
CA ALA A 118 2.61 -2.48 3.50
C ALA A 118 1.58 -1.42 3.91
N CYS A 119 1.82 -0.13 3.63
CA CYS A 119 0.83 0.93 3.84
C CYS A 119 -0.40 0.70 2.96
N LYS A 120 -0.21 0.43 1.67
CA LYS A 120 -1.32 0.21 0.72
C LYS A 120 -2.16 -1.01 1.12
N LEU A 121 -1.55 -2.10 1.58
CA LEU A 121 -2.28 -3.25 2.14
C LEU A 121 -3.14 -2.86 3.36
N LYS A 122 -2.61 -2.05 4.28
CA LYS A 122 -3.38 -1.54 5.44
C LYS A 122 -4.52 -0.62 5.03
N LEU A 123 -4.34 0.14 3.95
CA LEU A 123 -5.35 1.02 3.36
C LEU A 123 -6.32 0.31 2.41
N LYS A 124 -6.17 -1.02 2.22
CA LYS A 124 -6.96 -1.82 1.27
C LYS A 124 -6.82 -1.40 -0.20
N ASP A 125 -5.76 -0.66 -0.53
CA ASP A 125 -5.41 -0.33 -1.91
C ASP A 125 -4.55 -1.46 -2.50
N TYR A 126 -5.20 -2.58 -2.80
CA TYR A 126 -4.53 -3.81 -3.19
C TYR A 126 -3.84 -3.69 -4.57
N LYS A 127 -4.42 -2.95 -5.52
CA LYS A 127 -3.81 -2.72 -6.84
C LYS A 127 -2.52 -1.92 -6.72
N GLN A 128 -2.44 -0.91 -5.86
CA GLN A 128 -1.17 -0.22 -5.65
C GLN A 128 -0.15 -1.07 -4.88
N ALA A 129 -0.59 -1.87 -3.91
CA ALA A 129 0.30 -2.80 -3.21
C ALA A 129 0.97 -3.78 -4.18
N GLU A 130 0.18 -4.35 -5.10
CA GLU A 130 0.65 -5.25 -6.15
C GLU A 130 1.70 -4.60 -7.05
N LYS A 131 1.42 -3.41 -7.59
CA LYS A 131 2.37 -2.64 -8.41
C LYS A 131 3.68 -2.33 -7.68
N LEU A 132 3.60 -1.91 -6.42
CA LEU A 132 4.79 -1.60 -5.61
C LEU A 132 5.64 -2.84 -5.34
N CYS A 133 5.01 -3.99 -5.05
CA CYS A 133 5.74 -5.24 -4.88
C CYS A 133 6.37 -5.74 -6.19
N THR A 134 5.70 -5.57 -7.33
CA THR A 134 6.27 -5.90 -8.64
C THR A 134 7.54 -5.08 -8.92
N LYS A 135 7.53 -3.77 -8.65
CA LYS A 135 8.74 -2.93 -8.74
C LYS A 135 9.88 -3.41 -7.84
N VAL A 136 9.57 -3.94 -6.66
CA VAL A 136 10.60 -4.53 -5.78
C VAL A 136 11.17 -5.80 -6.40
N LEU A 137 10.33 -6.65 -6.98
CA LEU A 137 10.75 -7.92 -7.59
C LEU A 137 11.50 -7.75 -8.91
N GLU A 138 11.30 -6.63 -9.62
CA GLU A 138 12.16 -6.22 -10.74
C GLU A 138 13.58 -5.89 -10.29
N LEU A 139 13.75 -5.37 -9.07
CA LEU A 139 15.06 -5.03 -8.50
C LEU A 139 15.70 -6.22 -7.75
N ASP A 140 14.89 -7.01 -7.07
CA ASP A 140 15.25 -8.17 -6.25
C ASP A 140 14.18 -9.25 -6.38
N SER A 141 14.37 -10.15 -7.35
CA SER A 141 13.39 -11.16 -7.74
C SER A 141 13.18 -12.27 -6.71
N GLN A 142 14.05 -12.35 -5.69
CA GLN A 142 14.00 -13.32 -4.60
C GLN A 142 13.52 -12.69 -3.28
N ASN A 143 13.00 -11.47 -3.32
CA ASN A 143 12.55 -10.78 -2.12
C ASN A 143 11.28 -11.45 -1.51
N VAL A 144 11.48 -12.27 -0.48
CA VAL A 144 10.39 -13.00 0.20
C VAL A 144 9.28 -12.07 0.71
N LYS A 145 9.64 -10.89 1.24
CA LYS A 145 8.66 -9.91 1.73
C LYS A 145 7.80 -9.33 0.60
N ALA A 146 8.38 -9.11 -0.58
CA ALA A 146 7.63 -8.63 -1.73
C ALA A 146 6.68 -9.69 -2.28
N LEU A 147 7.16 -10.93 -2.46
CA LEU A 147 6.33 -12.08 -2.87
C LEU A 147 5.16 -12.27 -1.91
N TYR A 148 5.45 -12.30 -0.61
CA TYR A 148 4.44 -12.44 0.44
C TYR A 148 3.38 -11.34 0.39
N ARG A 149 3.78 -10.07 0.33
CA ARG A 149 2.85 -8.92 0.30
C ARG A 149 2.06 -8.85 -1.00
N ARG A 150 2.66 -9.23 -2.13
CA ARG A 150 1.97 -9.27 -3.43
C ARG A 150 0.93 -10.38 -3.46
N ALA A 151 1.24 -11.56 -2.91
CA ALA A 151 0.26 -12.63 -2.73
C ALA A 151 -0.91 -12.22 -1.83
N GLN A 152 -0.65 -11.46 -0.76
CA GLN A 152 -1.72 -10.88 0.06
C GLN A 152 -2.62 -9.94 -0.75
N ALA A 153 -2.04 -9.10 -1.61
CA ALA A 153 -2.80 -8.23 -2.51
C ALA A 153 -3.63 -9.04 -3.52
N TYR A 154 -3.03 -10.01 -4.22
CA TYR A 154 -3.73 -10.90 -5.16
C TYR A 154 -4.88 -11.66 -4.51
N THR A 155 -4.69 -12.16 -3.29
CA THR A 155 -5.74 -12.84 -2.53
C THR A 155 -6.96 -11.94 -2.30
N GLN A 156 -6.76 -10.64 -2.09
CA GLN A 156 -7.85 -9.68 -1.89
C GLN A 156 -8.47 -9.22 -3.22
N LEU A 157 -7.71 -9.31 -4.32
CA LEU A 157 -8.18 -9.04 -5.68
C LEU A 157 -8.84 -10.26 -6.34
N ALA A 158 -8.95 -11.39 -5.62
CA ALA A 158 -9.42 -12.69 -6.11
C ALA A 158 -8.55 -13.33 -7.22
N ASP A 159 -7.33 -12.85 -7.41
CA ASP A 159 -6.33 -13.40 -8.34
C ASP A 159 -5.58 -14.58 -7.69
N LEU A 160 -6.30 -15.65 -7.32
CA LEU A 160 -5.79 -16.70 -6.40
C LEU A 160 -4.65 -17.54 -6.99
N GLU A 161 -4.64 -17.75 -8.30
CA GLU A 161 -3.58 -18.49 -8.98
C GLU A 161 -2.25 -17.74 -8.89
N LEU A 162 -2.26 -16.43 -9.12
CA LEU A 162 -1.09 -15.57 -8.97
C LEU A 162 -0.62 -15.49 -7.52
N ALA A 163 -1.55 -15.44 -6.57
CA ALA A 163 -1.21 -15.52 -5.15
C ALA A 163 -0.49 -16.83 -4.80
N GLU A 164 -0.94 -17.96 -5.36
CA GLU A 164 -0.34 -19.27 -5.09
C GLU A 164 1.07 -19.38 -5.66
N VAL A 165 1.29 -18.85 -6.86
CA VAL A 165 2.63 -18.79 -7.49
C VAL A 165 3.61 -18.02 -6.60
N ASP A 166 3.23 -16.83 -6.14
CA ASP A 166 4.09 -15.99 -5.30
C ASP A 166 4.40 -16.65 -3.94
N ILE A 167 3.40 -17.29 -3.32
CA ILE A 167 3.57 -17.98 -2.02
C ILE A 167 4.47 -19.20 -2.15
N LYS A 168 4.31 -20.00 -3.21
CA LYS A 168 5.19 -21.15 -3.46
C LYS A 168 6.63 -20.70 -3.65
N LYS A 169 6.86 -19.67 -4.48
CA LYS A 169 8.19 -19.10 -4.67
C LYS A 169 8.78 -18.55 -3.36
N ALA A 170 7.96 -17.92 -2.52
CA ALA A 170 8.40 -17.45 -1.21
C ALA A 170 8.84 -18.61 -0.29
N LEU A 171 8.12 -19.74 -0.30
CA LEU A 171 8.46 -20.95 0.47
C LEU A 171 9.64 -21.73 -0.11
N GLU A 172 9.89 -21.64 -1.42
CA GLU A 172 11.11 -22.20 -2.03
C GLU A 172 12.37 -21.47 -1.53
N ILE A 173 12.26 -20.14 -1.33
CA ILE A 173 13.38 -19.31 -0.88
C ILE A 173 13.55 -19.35 0.65
N ASP A 174 12.45 -19.28 1.40
CA ASP A 174 12.44 -19.34 2.86
C ASP A 174 11.42 -20.38 3.36
N PRO A 175 11.80 -21.67 3.36
CA PRO A 175 10.90 -22.76 3.72
C PRO A 175 10.41 -22.70 5.16
N GLU A 176 11.07 -21.98 6.07
CA GLU A 176 10.72 -21.92 7.50
C GLU A 176 9.89 -20.68 7.87
N ASN A 177 9.52 -19.87 6.88
CA ASN A 177 8.74 -18.67 7.11
C ASN A 177 7.31 -18.98 7.61
N ARG A 178 7.07 -18.77 8.90
CA ARG A 178 5.77 -19.05 9.55
C ARG A 178 4.62 -18.26 8.94
N ASP A 179 4.84 -16.98 8.63
CA ASP A 179 3.79 -16.11 8.09
C ASP A 179 3.37 -16.54 6.68
N VAL A 180 4.35 -16.93 5.85
CA VAL A 180 4.10 -17.47 4.51
C VAL A 180 3.39 -18.82 4.58
N LYS A 181 3.82 -19.75 5.45
CA LYS A 181 3.15 -21.04 5.67
C LYS A 181 1.68 -20.86 6.07
N LEU A 182 1.41 -19.96 7.02
CA LEU A 182 0.06 -19.66 7.48
C LEU A 182 -0.80 -19.09 6.34
N THR A 183 -0.25 -18.13 5.59
CA THR A 183 -0.95 -17.52 4.46
C THR A 183 -1.25 -18.53 3.37
N TYR A 184 -0.31 -19.44 3.08
CA TYR A 184 -0.53 -20.51 2.12
C TYR A 184 -1.68 -21.43 2.52
N LYS A 185 -1.77 -21.79 3.81
CA LYS A 185 -2.88 -22.59 4.33
C LYS A 185 -4.22 -21.87 4.10
N THR A 186 -4.30 -20.59 4.48
CA THR A 186 -5.54 -19.81 4.28
C THR A 186 -5.91 -19.63 2.81
N LEU A 187 -4.91 -19.51 1.92
CA LEU A 187 -5.13 -19.42 0.48
C LEU A 187 -5.71 -20.72 -0.07
N LYS A 188 -5.16 -21.88 0.32
CA LYS A 188 -5.70 -23.18 -0.08
C LYS A 188 -7.13 -23.41 0.37
N GLU A 189 -7.45 -23.01 1.61
CA GLU A 189 -8.82 -23.09 2.13
C GLU A 189 -9.78 -22.25 1.27
N LYS A 190 -9.40 -21.01 0.93
CA LYS A 190 -10.19 -20.14 0.03
C LYS A 190 -10.39 -20.73 -1.36
N ILE A 191 -9.32 -21.25 -1.98
CA ILE A 191 -9.39 -21.89 -3.31
C ILE A 191 -10.37 -23.07 -3.26
N LYS A 192 -10.27 -23.91 -2.23
CA LYS A 192 -11.17 -25.05 -2.05
C LYS A 192 -12.62 -24.63 -1.87
N GLU A 193 -12.89 -23.56 -1.12
CA GLU A 193 -14.24 -23.03 -0.94
C GLU A 193 -14.84 -22.49 -2.24
N ILE A 194 -14.04 -21.76 -3.04
CA ILE A 194 -14.48 -21.23 -4.34
C ILE A 194 -14.77 -22.37 -5.30
N ASN A 195 -13.86 -23.34 -5.45
CA ASN A 195 -14.09 -24.50 -6.31
C ASN A 195 -15.34 -25.29 -5.91
N LYS A 196 -15.62 -25.41 -4.60
CA LYS A 196 -16.84 -26.05 -4.10
C LYS A 196 -18.10 -25.26 -4.44
N LYS A 197 -18.04 -23.92 -4.39
CA LYS A 197 -19.16 -23.05 -4.78
C LYS A 197 -19.40 -23.12 -6.29
N ASP A 198 -18.34 -23.08 -7.08
CA ASP A 198 -18.40 -23.15 -8.54
C ASP A 198 -18.95 -24.48 -9.00
N ALA A 199 -18.48 -25.60 -8.44
CA ALA A 199 -19.02 -26.93 -8.75
C ALA A 199 -20.54 -27.03 -8.47
N LYS A 200 -20.99 -26.48 -7.34
CA LYS A 200 -22.43 -26.42 -7.01
C LYS A 200 -23.19 -25.52 -7.96
N PHE A 201 -22.63 -24.36 -8.31
CA PHE A 201 -23.24 -23.41 -9.23
C PHE A 201 -23.43 -24.04 -10.63
N TYR A 202 -22.38 -24.64 -11.19
CA TYR A 202 -22.45 -25.32 -12.49
C TYR A 202 -23.39 -26.53 -12.48
N SER A 203 -23.41 -27.32 -11.41
CA SER A 203 -24.36 -28.44 -11.27
C SER A 203 -25.83 -27.96 -11.25
N ASN A 204 -26.12 -26.89 -10.50
CA ASN A 204 -27.45 -26.28 -10.46
C ASN A 204 -27.84 -25.64 -11.81
N MET A 205 -26.89 -25.03 -12.51
CA MET A 205 -27.12 -24.44 -13.84
C MET A 205 -27.40 -25.53 -14.89
N PHE A 206 -26.61 -26.60 -14.90
CA PHE A 206 -26.79 -27.73 -15.81
C PHE A 206 -28.15 -28.43 -15.60
N SER A 207 -28.53 -28.69 -14.35
CA SER A 207 -29.84 -29.31 -14.02
C SER A 207 -31.05 -28.44 -14.39
N LYS A 208 -30.89 -27.12 -14.48
CA LYS A 208 -31.95 -26.22 -15.00
C LYS A 208 -32.02 -26.23 -16.52
N MET A 209 -30.89 -26.34 -17.21
CA MET A 209 -30.85 -26.42 -18.69
C MET A 209 -31.34 -27.76 -19.23
N THR A 210 -31.16 -28.85 -18.49
CA THR A 210 -31.60 -30.19 -18.90
C THR A 210 -33.05 -30.51 -18.55
N LYS A 211 -33.75 -29.61 -17.84
CA LYS A 211 -35.21 -29.71 -17.69
C LYS A 211 -35.86 -29.30 -19.02
N PRO A 212 -36.64 -30.18 -19.68
CA PRO A 212 -37.44 -29.77 -20.82
C PRO A 212 -38.36 -28.62 -20.41
N SER A 213 -38.57 -27.64 -21.29
CA SER A 213 -39.62 -26.63 -21.14
C SER A 213 -40.98 -27.33 -21.19
N ALA A 214 -41.42 -27.87 -20.06
CA ALA A 214 -42.75 -28.43 -19.88
C ALA A 214 -43.77 -27.31 -19.64
N GLU A 215 -43.75 -26.29 -20.48
CA GLU A 215 -44.77 -25.24 -20.56
C GLU A 215 -44.90 -24.81 -22.02
N GLU A 216 -45.56 -25.64 -22.82
CA GLU A 216 -46.39 -25.25 -23.97
C GLU A 216 -47.11 -26.51 -24.48
N SER A 217 -48.11 -26.95 -23.72
CA SER A 217 -49.15 -27.88 -24.19
C SER A 217 -50.25 -28.00 -23.12
N LYS A 218 -51.05 -26.94 -22.98
CA LYS A 218 -52.43 -27.08 -22.51
C LYS A 218 -53.33 -26.16 -23.32
N ALA A 219 -54.21 -26.82 -24.07
CA ALA A 219 -55.44 -26.38 -24.73
C ALA A 219 -55.29 -25.51 -25.98
#